data_AF-A0A920EAY1-F1
#
_entry.id   AF-A0A920EAY1-F1
#
_cell.length_a   1.000
_cell.length_b   1.000
_cell.length_c   1.000
_cell.angle_alpha   90.00
_cell.angle_beta   90.00
_cell.angle_gamma   90.00
#
_symmetry.space_group_name_H-M   'P 1'
#
loop_
_entity.id
_entity.type
_entity.pdbx_description
1 polymer ?
#
loop_
_entity_poly.entity_id
_entity_poly.type
_entity_poly.pdbx_seq_one_letter_code
_entity_poly.pdbx_strand_id
1 'polypeptide(L)' 'MEVWALEAYGAAYCLQELLTTKSDDVLGRIKVYESIVMGQNIPEPEFPKALKF' A
#
# COMPACT_ATOMS: atom_id res chain seq x y z
N MET A 1 -6.32 -15.82 5.36
CA MET A 1 -5.78 -15.94 6.73
C MET A 1 -4.55 -15.07 6.97
N GLU A 2 -3.76 -14.75 5.94
CA GLU A 2 -2.55 -13.90 6.10
C GLU A 2 -2.86 -12.46 6.57
N VAL A 3 -3.99 -11.90 6.13
CA VAL A 3 -4.49 -10.59 6.61
C VAL A 3 -4.73 -10.59 8.12
N TRP A 4 -5.33 -11.65 8.66
CA TRP A 4 -5.60 -11.76 10.10
C TRP A 4 -4.34 -11.83 10.95
N ALA A 5 -3.25 -12.39 10.40
CA ALA A 5 -1.96 -12.39 11.09
C ALA A 5 -1.40 -10.96 11.20
N LEU A 6 -1.51 -10.15 10.14
CA LEU A 6 -1.08 -8.75 10.13
C LEU A 6 -1.95 -7.87 11.04
N GLU A 7 -3.27 -8.12 11.06
CA GLU A 7 -4.20 -7.44 11.95
C GLU A 7 -3.91 -7.77 13.43
N ALA A 8 -3.66 -9.04 13.76
CA ALA A 8 -3.31 -9.46 15.12
C ALA A 8 -1.97 -8.88 15.60
N TYR A 9 -1.02 -8.69 14.68
CA TYR A 9 0.24 -8.00 14.97
C TYR A 9 0.10 -6.48 15.14
N GLY A 10 -1.04 -5.89 14.78
CA GLY A 10 -1.22 -4.44 14.75
C GLY A 10 -0.40 -3.76 13.65
N ALA A 11 -0.03 -4.49 12.58
CA ALA A 11 0.78 -3.99 11.49
C ALA A 11 -0.04 -3.17 10.48
N ALA A 12 -0.68 -2.09 10.96
CA ALA A 12 -1.64 -1.29 10.20
C ALA A 12 -1.05 -0.74 8.88
N TYR A 13 0.18 -0.21 8.92
CA TYR A 13 0.84 0.33 7.72
C TYR A 13 1.20 -0.75 6.71
N CYS A 14 1.69 -1.91 7.16
CA CYS A 14 1.97 -3.03 6.26
C CYS A 14 0.70 -3.56 5.61
N LEU A 15 -0.39 -3.64 6.36
CA LEU A 15 -1.69 -4.06 5.82
C LEU A 15 -2.23 -3.04 4.82
N GLN A 16 -2.12 -1.75 5.12
CA GLN A 16 -2.52 -0.68 4.20
C GLN A 16 -1.72 -0.77 2.89
N GLU A 17 -0.41 -0.87 2.94
CA GLU A 17 0.44 -1.03 1.74
C GLU A 17 0.05 -2.27 0.93
N LEU A 18 -0.20 -3.40 1.61
CA LEU A 18 -0.60 -4.65 0.96
C LEU A 18 -1.90 -4.46 0.15
N LEU A 19 -2.88 -3.76 0.74
CA LEU A 19 -4.21 -3.56 0.15
C LEU A 19 -4.29 -2.38 -0.83
N THR A 20 -3.29 -1.51 -0.87
CA THR A 20 -3.28 -0.30 -1.73
C THR A 20 -2.18 -0.37 -2.78
N THR A 21 -1.02 0.20 -2.44
CA THR A 21 0.14 0.37 -3.29
C THR A 21 0.78 -0.93 -3.74
N LYS A 22 0.50 -2.07 -3.10
CA LYS A 22 1.02 -3.38 -3.56
C LYS A 22 -0.03 -4.24 -4.29
N SER A 23 -1.32 -3.90 -4.23
CA SER A 23 -2.41 -4.66 -4.88
C SER A 23 -3.04 -3.87 -6.03
N ASP A 24 -3.94 -2.93 -5.72
CA ASP A 24 -4.90 -2.38 -6.68
C ASP A 24 -4.55 -0.98 -7.20
N ASP A 25 -3.69 -0.23 -6.50
CA ASP A 25 -3.35 1.14 -6.92
C ASP A 25 -2.24 1.17 -7.97
N VAL A 26 -2.64 1.14 -9.24
CA VAL A 26 -1.72 1.24 -10.39
C VAL A 26 -0.92 2.55 -10.39
N LEU A 27 -1.55 3.68 -10.02
CA LEU A 27 -0.88 4.98 -10.04
C LEU A 27 0.06 5.11 -8.83
N GLY A 28 -0.40 4.68 -7.65
CA GLY A 28 0.41 4.61 -6.45
C GLY A 28 1.65 3.73 -6.62
N ARG A 29 1.53 2.56 -7.29
CA ARG A 29 2.69 1.71 -7.60
C ARG A 29 3.78 2.45 -8.36
N ILE A 30 3.42 3.17 -9.41
CA ILE A 30 4.41 3.88 -10.25
C ILE A 30 5.15 4.93 -9.42
N LYS A 31 4.41 5.71 -8.62
CA LYS A 31 5.01 6.70 -7.72
C LYS A 31 5.92 6.06 -6.68
N VAL A 32 5.50 4.94 -6.08
CA VAL A 32 6.32 4.16 -5.12
C VAL A 32 7.60 3.67 -5.79
N TYR A 33 7.52 3.12 -7.00
CA TYR A 33 8.70 2.69 -7.75
C TYR A 33 9.65 3.87 -8.04
N GLU A 34 9.11 5.00 -8.46
CA GLU A 34 9.89 6.22 -8.69
C GLU A 34 10.59 6.70 -7.40
N SER A 35 9.86 6.75 -6.28
CA SER A 35 10.42 7.12 -4.97
C SER A 35 11.51 6.16 -4.51
N ILE A 36 11.34 4.85 -4.73
CA ILE A 36 12.38 3.84 -4.41
C ILE A 36 13.65 4.10 -5.25
N VAL A 37 13.49 4.34 -6.54
CA VAL A 37 14.64 4.60 -7.44
C VAL A 37 15.35 5.91 -7.09
N MET A 38 14.59 6.94 -6.72
CA MET A 38 15.13 8.25 -6.33
C MET A 38 15.63 8.30 -4.88
N GLY A 39 15.44 7.24 -4.09
CA GLY A 39 15.78 7.22 -2.66
C GLY A 39 14.95 8.19 -1.81
N GLN A 40 13.77 8.55 -2.29
CA GLN A 40 12.84 9.45 -1.61
C GLN A 40 11.85 8.68 -0.74
N ASN A 41 11.22 9.39 0.19
CA ASN A 41 10.23 8.76 1.06
C ASN A 41 8.99 8.32 0.26
N ILE A 42 8.43 7.17 0.65
CA ILE A 42 7.28 6.60 -0.05
C ILE A 42 6.07 7.51 0.18
N PRO A 43 5.35 7.92 -0.88
CA PRO A 43 4.16 8.77 -0.74
C PRO A 43 3.03 8.02 -0.04
N GLU A 44 2.16 8.77 0.65
CA GLU A 44 1.01 8.17 1.33
C GLU A 44 0.07 7.48 0.32
N PRO A 45 -0.43 6.27 0.65
CA PRO A 45 -1.35 5.56 -0.24
C PRO A 45 -2.66 6.31 -0.42
N GLU A 46 -3.15 6.37 -1.66
CA GLU A 46 -4.48 6.88 -1.95
C GLU A 46 -5.58 5.86 -1.57
N PHE A 47 -6.83 6.32 -1.49
CA PHE A 47 -7.96 5.48 -1.13
C PHE A 47 -8.05 4.23 -2.03
N PRO A 48 -8.19 3.02 -1.46
CA PRO A 48 -8.18 1.78 -2.24
C PRO A 48 -9.20 1.82 -3.37
N LYS A 49 -8.74 1.58 -4.60
CA LYS A 49 -9.61 1.57 -5.78
C LYS A 49 -10.67 0.47 -5.72
N ALA A 50 -10.37 -0.65 -5.07
CA ALA A 50 -11.32 -1.74 -4.84
C ALA A 50 -12.52 -1.35 -3.95
N LEU A 51 -12.42 -0.24 -3.20
CA LEU A 51 -13.49 0.30 -2.35
C LEU A 51 -14.23 1.49 -2.98
N LYS A 52 -13.88 1.89 -4.21
CA LYS A 52 -14.64 2.90 -4.97
C LYS A 52 -15.84 2.22 -5.63
N PHE A 53 -17.04 2.51 -5.12
CA PHE A 53 -18.33 2.12 -5.71
C PHE A 53 -18.71 3.03 -6.88
#